data_AF-A0AAV5KXC1-F1
#
_entry.id   AF-A0AAV5KXC1-F1
#
_cell.length_a   1.000
_cell.length_b   1.000
_cell.length_c   1.000
_cell.angle_alpha   90.00
_cell.angle_beta   90.00
_cell.angle_gamma   90.00
#
_symmetry.space_group_name_H-M   'P 1'
#
loop_
_entity.id
_entity.type
_entity.pdbx_description
1 polymer ?
#
loop_
_entity_poly.entity_id
_entity_poly.type
_entity_poly.pdbx_seq_one_letter_code
_entity_poly.pdbx_strand_id
1 'polypeptide(L)'
;MLELFGIRLGVVLVTRFILATIFWHVDNSPKGVQQRIGFFAFAVSTTFYTCAKAIQECYIFMRETDYNAYRRSLYIFAHSIISIPSLIVLSIFFAAITFWMVGVVGLASGLHGFLFFFFTIVASFWAGSSLVTFHSGVVSHIMFGFIVVVTILAYFVLFNGFIISRNRIHLYWIWFHYISLVKYSYEAVLQNEFDKPTKSFVKGVQMFDKTPFETTPTTVKLKLLQI
;
A
#
# COMPACT_ATOMS: atom_id res chain seq x y z
N MET A 1 -15.77 -20.47 -5.45
CA MET A 1 -15.21 -19.19 -5.96
C MET A 1 -15.86 -17.97 -5.29
N LEU A 2 -17.19 -17.81 -5.30
CA LEU A 2 -17.85 -16.63 -4.71
C LEU A 2 -17.57 -16.47 -3.19
N GLU A 3 -17.60 -17.56 -2.43
CA GLU A 3 -17.31 -17.56 -0.99
C GLU A 3 -15.90 -17.05 -0.66
N LEU A 4 -14.89 -17.51 -1.42
CA LEU A 4 -13.49 -17.09 -1.23
C LEU A 4 -13.28 -15.61 -1.57
N PHE A 5 -13.92 -15.15 -2.65
CA PHE A 5 -13.95 -13.73 -3.00
C PHE A 5 -14.62 -12.90 -1.90
N GLY A 6 -15.77 -13.36 -1.37
CA GLY A 6 -16.50 -12.70 -0.29
C GLY A 6 -15.66 -12.57 0.98
N ILE A 7 -14.95 -13.63 1.38
CA ILE A 7 -14.03 -13.61 2.53
C ILE A 7 -12.89 -12.63 2.28
N ARG A 8 -12.27 -12.65 1.09
CA ARG A 8 -11.17 -11.75 0.75
C ARG A 8 -11.61 -10.29 0.77
N LEU A 9 -12.78 -10.01 0.18
CA LEU A 9 -13.41 -8.70 0.18
C LEU A 9 -13.71 -8.25 1.62
N GLY A 10 -14.33 -9.10 2.43
CA GLY A 10 -14.62 -8.82 3.85
C GLY A 10 -13.36 -8.50 4.65
N VAL A 11 -12.28 -9.29 4.50
CA VAL A 11 -11.00 -9.03 5.18
C VAL A 11 -10.39 -7.71 4.74
N VAL A 12 -10.41 -7.39 3.44
CA VAL A 12 -9.91 -6.11 2.92
C VAL A 12 -10.73 -4.96 3.49
N LEU A 13 -12.06 -5.02 3.43
CA LEU A 13 -12.96 -3.99 3.96
C LEU A 13 -12.72 -3.74 5.44
N VAL A 14 -12.72 -4.80 6.26
CA VAL A 14 -12.54 -4.69 7.72
C VAL A 14 -11.16 -4.13 8.05
N THR A 15 -10.11 -4.64 7.41
CA THR A 15 -8.74 -4.15 7.65
C THR A 15 -8.60 -2.69 7.23
N ARG A 16 -9.18 -2.30 6.08
CA ARG A 16 -9.18 -0.91 5.63
C ARG A 16 -9.93 -0.02 6.59
N PHE A 17 -11.12 -0.43 7.00
CA PHE A 17 -11.97 0.33 7.89
C PHE A 17 -11.26 0.59 9.22
N ILE A 18 -10.68 -0.45 9.84
CA ILE A 18 -9.91 -0.32 11.08
C ILE A 18 -8.71 0.61 10.90
N LEU A 19 -7.93 0.44 9.81
CA LEU A 19 -6.79 1.32 9.58
C LEU A 19 -7.24 2.77 9.36
N ALA A 20 -8.34 2.98 8.66
CA ALA A 20 -8.83 4.30 8.34
C ALA A 20 -9.45 5.02 9.55
N THR A 21 -10.06 4.30 10.50
CA THR A 21 -10.54 4.88 11.76
C THR A 21 -9.41 5.23 12.72
N ILE A 22 -8.32 4.44 12.75
CA ILE A 22 -7.13 4.76 13.57
C ILE A 22 -6.48 6.08 13.13
N PHE A 23 -6.40 6.31 11.83
CA PHE A 23 -5.80 7.51 11.24
C PHE A 23 -6.86 8.55 10.83
N TRP A 24 -7.96 8.62 11.57
CA TRP A 24 -9.04 9.56 11.29
C TRP A 24 -8.59 11.01 11.52
N HIS A 25 -8.85 11.87 10.54
CA HIS A 25 -8.69 13.32 10.64
C HIS A 25 -7.28 13.85 10.98
N VAL A 26 -6.25 13.40 10.24
CA VAL A 26 -4.87 13.81 10.50
C VAL A 26 -4.60 15.29 10.15
N ASP A 27 -4.05 16.05 11.10
CA ASP A 27 -3.72 17.47 10.92
C ASP A 27 -2.58 17.70 9.91
N ASN A 28 -2.53 18.90 9.31
CA ASN A 28 -1.42 19.33 8.42
C ASN A 28 -0.14 19.74 9.18
N SER A 29 0.06 19.23 10.38
CA SER A 29 1.28 19.43 11.18
C SER A 29 2.36 18.42 10.74
N PRO A 30 3.68 18.67 10.93
CA PRO A 30 4.73 17.71 10.63
C PRO A 30 4.50 16.35 11.29
N LYS A 31 3.93 16.35 12.51
CA LYS A 31 3.51 15.13 13.20
C LYS A 31 2.41 14.38 12.44
N GLY A 32 1.46 15.12 11.88
CA GLY A 32 0.40 14.56 11.05
C GLY A 32 0.89 14.07 9.69
N VAL A 33 1.88 14.74 9.07
CA VAL A 33 2.52 14.22 7.84
C VAL A 33 3.15 12.86 8.11
N GLN A 34 3.88 12.71 9.22
CA GLN A 34 4.47 11.42 9.59
C GLN A 34 3.39 10.32 9.77
N GLN A 35 2.25 10.67 10.39
CA GLN A 35 1.12 9.75 10.55
C GLN A 35 0.49 9.37 9.20
N ARG A 36 0.34 10.32 8.25
CA ARG A 36 -0.16 10.05 6.89
C ARG A 36 0.76 9.14 6.10
N ILE A 37 2.06 9.41 6.15
CA ILE A 37 3.10 8.57 5.52
C ILE A 37 3.03 7.14 6.09
N GLY A 38 2.92 6.99 7.41
CA GLY A 38 2.74 5.70 8.06
C GLY A 38 1.45 4.99 7.65
N PHE A 39 0.33 5.72 7.61
CA PHE A 39 -0.95 5.18 7.14
C PHE A 39 -0.81 4.57 5.74
N PHE A 40 -0.24 5.29 4.77
CA PHE A 40 -0.07 4.77 3.41
C PHE A 40 0.90 3.58 3.34
N ALA A 41 1.96 3.60 4.14
CA ALA A 41 2.90 2.47 4.21
C ALA A 41 2.20 1.20 4.69
N PHE A 42 1.46 1.26 5.80
CA PHE A 42 0.67 0.12 6.30
C PHE A 42 -0.46 -0.23 5.35
N ALA A 43 -1.07 0.76 4.72
CA ALA A 43 -2.17 0.54 3.80
C ALA A 43 -1.72 -0.28 2.59
N VAL A 44 -0.66 0.14 1.91
CA VAL A 44 -0.14 -0.58 0.75
C VAL A 44 0.36 -1.97 1.18
N SER A 45 1.09 -2.06 2.30
CA SER A 45 1.64 -3.33 2.80
C SER A 45 0.55 -4.38 3.05
N THR A 46 -0.53 -4.00 3.72
CA THR A 46 -1.67 -4.90 4.00
C THR A 46 -2.39 -5.36 2.73
N THR A 47 -2.34 -4.60 1.63
CA THR A 47 -2.85 -5.02 0.31
C THR A 47 -2.07 -6.21 -0.24
N PHE A 48 -0.75 -6.17 -0.13
CA PHE A 48 0.10 -7.26 -0.62
C PHE A 48 -0.05 -8.52 0.26
N TYR A 49 -0.19 -8.36 1.59
CA TYR A 49 -0.45 -9.49 2.48
C TYR A 49 -1.80 -10.18 2.23
N THR A 50 -2.86 -9.43 1.87
CA THR A 50 -4.14 -10.07 1.52
C THR A 50 -4.07 -10.86 0.21
N CYS A 51 -3.13 -10.52 -0.69
CA CYS A 51 -2.86 -11.31 -1.88
C CYS A 51 -2.17 -12.64 -1.56
N ALA A 52 -1.34 -12.72 -0.52
CA ALA A 52 -0.64 -13.96 -0.13
C ALA A 52 -1.59 -15.12 0.20
N LYS A 53 -2.84 -14.84 0.60
CA LYS A 53 -3.85 -15.88 0.84
C LYS A 53 -4.34 -16.57 -0.45
N ALA A 54 -4.09 -15.99 -1.62
CA ALA A 54 -4.45 -16.59 -2.91
C ALA A 54 -3.57 -17.80 -3.32
N ILE A 55 -2.53 -18.13 -2.54
CA ILE A 55 -1.69 -19.33 -2.78
C ILE A 55 -2.53 -20.61 -2.77
N GLN A 56 -3.52 -20.70 -1.89
CA GLN A 56 -4.37 -21.88 -1.79
C GLN A 56 -5.19 -22.09 -3.07
N GLU A 57 -5.66 -21.02 -3.69
CA GLU A 57 -6.40 -21.06 -4.96
C GLU A 57 -5.48 -21.52 -6.10
N CYS A 58 -4.24 -21.04 -6.13
CA CYS A 58 -3.25 -21.44 -7.12
C CYS A 58 -2.85 -22.92 -6.99
N TYR A 59 -2.78 -23.48 -5.78
CA TYR A 59 -2.45 -24.89 -5.57
C TYR A 59 -3.54 -25.83 -6.10
N ILE A 60 -4.81 -25.53 -5.81
CA ILE A 60 -5.95 -26.31 -6.35
C ILE A 60 -5.88 -26.30 -7.88
N PHE A 61 -5.55 -25.15 -8.46
CA PHE A 61 -5.37 -25.00 -9.90
C PHE A 61 -4.21 -25.85 -10.47
N MET A 62 -3.02 -25.83 -9.86
CA MET A 62 -1.89 -26.64 -10.35
C MET A 62 -2.23 -28.13 -10.33
N ARG A 63 -2.92 -28.59 -9.27
CA ARG A 63 -3.38 -29.98 -9.17
C ARG A 63 -4.35 -30.35 -10.29
N GLU A 64 -5.31 -29.48 -10.65
CA GLU A 64 -6.24 -29.73 -11.76
C GLU A 64 -5.55 -29.74 -13.13
N THR A 65 -4.47 -28.95 -13.27
CA THR A 65 -3.70 -28.86 -14.51
C THR A 65 -2.81 -30.09 -14.76
N ASP A 66 -2.32 -30.72 -13.69
CA ASP A 66 -1.49 -31.93 -13.78
C ASP A 66 -2.26 -33.13 -14.36
N TYR A 67 -3.59 -33.11 -14.32
CA TYR A 67 -4.45 -34.09 -15.02
C TYR A 67 -4.57 -33.82 -16.53
N ASN A 68 -3.78 -32.89 -17.09
CA ASN A 68 -3.75 -32.54 -18.51
C ASN A 68 -5.10 -32.10 -19.11
N ALA A 69 -6.03 -31.65 -18.25
CA ALA A 69 -7.36 -31.20 -18.67
C ALA A 69 -7.30 -29.92 -19.54
N TYR A 70 -6.25 -29.09 -19.38
CA TYR A 70 -6.09 -27.81 -20.07
C TYR A 70 -4.63 -27.46 -20.38
N ARG A 71 -4.41 -26.69 -21.46
CA ARG A 71 -3.11 -26.10 -21.77
C ARG A 71 -2.80 -24.97 -20.78
N ARG A 72 -1.70 -25.10 -20.03
CA ARG A 72 -1.22 -24.15 -19.00
C ARG A 72 -1.31 -22.67 -19.40
N SER A 73 -0.91 -22.33 -20.63
CA SER A 73 -0.89 -20.93 -21.10
C SER A 73 -2.30 -20.34 -21.29
N LEU A 74 -3.24 -21.12 -21.83
CA LEU A 74 -4.62 -20.66 -22.01
C LEU A 74 -5.32 -20.46 -20.66
N TYR A 75 -5.04 -21.33 -19.70
CA TYR A 75 -5.63 -21.19 -18.38
C TYR A 75 -5.13 -19.92 -17.67
N ILE A 76 -3.81 -19.66 -17.65
CA ILE A 76 -3.26 -18.45 -17.00
C ILE A 76 -3.89 -17.20 -17.61
N PHE A 77 -4.07 -17.18 -18.93
CA PHE A 77 -4.73 -16.08 -19.62
C PHE A 77 -6.20 -15.92 -19.22
N ALA A 78 -6.97 -17.02 -19.20
CA ALA A 78 -8.37 -17.00 -18.77
C ALA A 78 -8.52 -16.59 -17.30
N HIS A 79 -7.68 -17.12 -16.41
CA HIS A 79 -7.66 -16.78 -14.99
C HIS A 79 -7.30 -15.31 -14.75
N SER A 80 -6.36 -14.77 -15.54
CA SER A 80 -6.01 -13.35 -15.49
C SER A 80 -7.23 -12.48 -15.85
N ILE A 81 -7.93 -12.80 -16.95
CA ILE A 81 -9.13 -12.05 -17.38
C ILE A 81 -10.24 -12.13 -16.33
N ILE A 82 -10.51 -13.32 -15.78
CA ILE A 82 -11.55 -13.53 -14.76
C ILE A 82 -11.20 -12.80 -13.45
N SER A 83 -9.91 -12.65 -13.14
CA SER A 83 -9.46 -11.97 -11.93
C SER A 83 -9.60 -10.45 -12.02
N ILE A 84 -9.50 -9.84 -13.20
CA ILE A 84 -9.55 -8.37 -13.38
C ILE A 84 -10.80 -7.74 -12.72
N PRO A 85 -12.04 -8.18 -13.01
CA PRO A 85 -13.24 -7.60 -12.39
C PRO A 85 -13.21 -7.68 -10.87
N SER A 86 -12.77 -8.81 -10.32
CA SER A 86 -12.69 -9.03 -8.88
C SER A 86 -11.72 -8.05 -8.21
N LEU A 87 -10.57 -7.79 -8.84
CA LEU A 87 -9.54 -6.88 -8.33
C LEU A 87 -9.98 -5.42 -8.44
N ILE A 88 -10.71 -5.07 -9.52
CA ILE A 88 -11.33 -3.75 -9.67
C ILE A 88 -12.30 -3.48 -8.53
N VAL A 89 -13.20 -4.43 -8.22
CA VAL A 89 -14.16 -4.28 -7.12
C VAL A 89 -13.44 -4.08 -5.79
N LEU A 90 -12.45 -4.93 -5.46
CA LEU A 90 -11.64 -4.78 -4.25
C LEU A 90 -10.97 -3.39 -4.17
N SER A 91 -10.43 -2.93 -5.30
CA SER A 91 -9.73 -1.64 -5.38
C SER A 91 -10.66 -0.45 -5.24
N ILE A 92 -11.89 -0.53 -5.77
CA ILE A 92 -12.89 0.54 -5.65
C ILE A 92 -13.25 0.71 -4.17
N PHE A 93 -13.60 -0.38 -3.49
CA PHE A 93 -13.95 -0.34 -2.07
C PHE A 93 -12.79 0.15 -1.21
N PHE A 94 -11.59 -0.34 -1.48
CA PHE A 94 -10.38 0.11 -0.82
C PHE A 94 -10.18 1.62 -0.98
N ALA A 95 -10.27 2.10 -2.22
CA ALA A 95 -10.05 3.49 -2.54
C ALA A 95 -11.13 4.38 -1.92
N ALA A 96 -12.39 3.96 -1.98
CA ALA A 96 -13.52 4.66 -1.39
C ALA A 96 -13.38 4.82 0.13
N ILE A 97 -13.06 3.73 0.86
CA ILE A 97 -12.88 3.80 2.31
C ILE A 97 -11.72 4.72 2.67
N THR A 98 -10.58 4.54 2.00
CA THR A 98 -9.38 5.34 2.27
C THR A 98 -9.61 6.82 1.97
N PHE A 99 -10.33 7.12 0.88
CA PHE A 99 -10.65 8.46 0.45
C PHE A 99 -11.55 9.20 1.44
N TRP A 100 -12.66 8.57 1.86
CA TRP A 100 -13.64 9.18 2.75
C TRP A 100 -13.13 9.34 4.19
N MET A 101 -12.42 8.35 4.72
CA MET A 101 -12.08 8.30 6.15
C MET A 101 -10.85 9.11 6.54
N VAL A 102 -9.78 9.06 5.75
CA VAL A 102 -8.55 9.79 6.09
C VAL A 102 -8.74 11.29 5.88
N GLY A 103 -9.88 11.69 5.30
CA GLY A 103 -10.14 13.06 4.89
C GLY A 103 -8.92 13.52 4.11
N VAL A 104 -8.57 12.80 3.05
CA VAL A 104 -7.35 13.04 2.27
C VAL A 104 -7.48 14.43 1.65
N VAL A 105 -7.10 15.45 2.42
CA VAL A 105 -7.10 16.86 2.02
C VAL A 105 -6.12 17.04 0.85
N GLY A 106 -5.23 16.07 0.58
CA GLY A 106 -4.27 16.06 -0.53
C GLY A 106 -4.86 15.74 -1.91
N LEU A 107 -6.17 15.47 -2.03
CA LEU A 107 -6.87 15.58 -3.32
C LEU A 107 -7.19 17.03 -3.70
N ALA A 108 -6.19 17.91 -3.68
CA ALA A 108 -6.30 19.21 -4.33
C ALA A 108 -6.41 19.10 -5.88
N SER A 109 -6.57 17.90 -6.44
CA SER A 109 -6.78 17.60 -7.87
C SER A 109 -8.16 17.03 -8.20
N GLY A 110 -9.08 16.91 -7.24
CA GLY A 110 -10.45 16.45 -7.49
C GLY A 110 -10.49 15.02 -8.04
N LEU A 111 -11.23 14.79 -9.14
CA LEU A 111 -11.40 13.46 -9.74
C LEU A 111 -10.07 12.81 -10.18
N HIS A 112 -9.10 13.61 -10.64
CA HIS A 112 -7.87 13.09 -11.25
C HIS A 112 -6.96 12.37 -10.23
N GLY A 113 -6.76 12.95 -9.04
CA GLY A 113 -5.98 12.31 -7.97
C GLY A 113 -6.67 11.06 -7.42
N PHE A 114 -8.01 11.01 -7.41
CA PHE A 114 -8.75 9.81 -7.03
C PHE A 114 -8.52 8.70 -8.05
N LEU A 115 -8.61 9.01 -9.35
CA LEU A 115 -8.36 8.03 -10.41
C LEU A 115 -6.92 7.51 -10.36
N PHE A 116 -5.92 8.40 -10.20
CA PHE A 116 -4.52 7.98 -10.08
C PHE A 116 -4.30 7.05 -8.88
N PHE A 117 -4.86 7.40 -7.71
CA PHE A 117 -4.81 6.55 -6.53
C PHE A 117 -5.51 5.20 -6.77
N PHE A 118 -6.70 5.22 -7.36
CA PHE A 118 -7.47 4.02 -7.69
C PHE A 118 -6.68 3.09 -8.62
N PHE A 119 -6.12 3.61 -9.72
CA PHE A 119 -5.29 2.82 -10.65
C PHE A 119 -4.03 2.29 -9.97
N THR A 120 -3.42 3.06 -9.06
CA THR A 120 -2.27 2.61 -8.27
C THR A 120 -2.64 1.42 -7.37
N ILE A 121 -3.80 1.46 -6.73
CA ILE A 121 -4.29 0.34 -5.91
C ILE A 121 -4.64 -0.88 -6.76
N VAL A 122 -5.29 -0.70 -7.91
CA VAL A 122 -5.56 -1.79 -8.87
C VAL A 122 -4.25 -2.45 -9.31
N ALA A 123 -3.25 -1.66 -9.69
CA ALA A 123 -1.93 -2.15 -10.09
C ALA A 123 -1.24 -2.88 -8.93
N SER A 124 -1.41 -2.42 -7.68
CA SER A 124 -0.86 -3.08 -6.49
C SER A 124 -1.47 -4.45 -6.25
N PHE A 125 -2.80 -4.55 -6.34
CA PHE A 125 -3.50 -5.83 -6.24
C PHE A 125 -3.12 -6.79 -7.38
N TRP A 126 -2.98 -6.28 -8.60
CA TRP A 126 -2.54 -7.06 -9.75
C TRP A 126 -1.11 -7.59 -9.58
N ALA A 127 -0.18 -6.72 -9.19
CA ALA A 127 1.21 -7.07 -8.94
C ALA A 127 1.35 -8.07 -7.78
N GLY A 128 0.60 -7.86 -6.69
CA GLY A 128 0.56 -8.77 -5.54
C GLY A 128 0.04 -10.16 -5.91
N SER A 129 -1.07 -10.24 -6.65
CA SER A 129 -1.58 -11.51 -7.17
C SER A 129 -0.57 -12.20 -8.10
N SER A 130 0.08 -11.44 -9.00
CA SER A 130 1.07 -11.97 -9.93
C SER A 130 2.30 -12.57 -9.22
N LEU A 131 2.80 -11.89 -8.18
CA LEU A 131 3.90 -12.40 -7.34
C LEU A 131 3.52 -13.73 -6.69
N VAL A 132 2.31 -13.82 -6.15
CA VAL A 132 1.79 -15.01 -5.49
C VAL A 132 1.62 -16.17 -6.46
N THR A 133 1.04 -15.92 -7.64
CA THR A 133 0.89 -16.93 -8.70
C THR A 133 2.24 -17.42 -9.20
N PHE A 134 3.20 -16.52 -9.41
CA PHE A 134 4.57 -16.88 -9.78
C PHE A 134 5.21 -17.80 -8.73
N HIS A 135 5.11 -17.42 -7.45
CA HIS A 135 5.65 -18.21 -6.36
C HIS A 135 4.97 -19.58 -6.22
N SER A 136 3.66 -19.66 -6.44
CA SER A 136 2.93 -20.92 -6.42
C SER A 136 3.44 -21.90 -7.48
N GLY A 137 3.93 -21.41 -8.63
CA GLY A 137 4.52 -22.26 -9.66
C GLY A 137 5.89 -22.85 -9.30
N VAL A 138 6.60 -22.22 -8.34
CA VAL A 138 7.94 -22.64 -7.92
C VAL A 138 7.89 -23.62 -6.76
N VAL A 139 6.90 -23.49 -5.87
CA VAL A 139 6.82 -24.26 -4.62
C VAL A 139 5.62 -25.18 -4.62
N SER A 140 5.85 -26.49 -4.61
CA SER A 140 4.80 -27.52 -4.63
C SER A 140 4.04 -27.66 -3.30
N HIS A 141 4.62 -27.24 -2.16
CA HIS A 141 3.99 -27.35 -0.85
C HIS A 141 3.31 -26.04 -0.41
N ILE A 142 2.00 -26.08 -0.13
CA ILE A 142 1.18 -24.90 0.23
C ILE A 142 1.71 -24.16 1.47
N MET A 143 1.92 -24.88 2.59
CA MET A 143 2.34 -24.23 3.83
C MET A 143 3.72 -23.58 3.71
N PHE A 144 4.67 -24.29 3.11
CA PHE A 144 6.00 -23.74 2.87
C PHE A 144 5.93 -22.54 1.91
N GLY A 145 5.13 -22.65 0.86
CA GLY A 145 4.90 -21.56 -0.10
C GLY A 145 4.34 -20.30 0.56
N PHE A 146 3.37 -20.46 1.46
CA PHE A 146 2.80 -19.36 2.22
C PHE A 146 3.82 -18.67 3.12
N ILE A 147 4.62 -19.44 3.87
CA ILE A 147 5.66 -18.90 4.76
C ILE A 147 6.68 -18.09 3.95
N VAL A 148 7.15 -18.63 2.82
CA VAL A 148 8.14 -17.95 1.98
C VAL A 148 7.56 -16.65 1.39
N VAL A 149 6.34 -16.66 0.84
CA VAL A 149 5.72 -15.44 0.31
C VAL A 149 5.54 -14.37 1.39
N VAL A 150 5.03 -14.75 2.56
CA VAL A 150 4.85 -13.80 3.68
C VAL A 150 6.19 -13.22 4.12
N THR A 151 7.24 -14.04 4.14
CA THR A 151 8.61 -13.60 4.49
C THR A 151 9.18 -12.64 3.44
N ILE A 152 9.03 -12.94 2.15
CA ILE A 152 9.43 -12.06 1.05
C ILE A 152 8.68 -10.72 1.13
N LEU A 153 7.37 -10.76 1.36
CA LEU A 153 6.56 -9.55 1.54
C LEU A 153 7.02 -8.72 2.75
N ALA A 154 7.37 -9.36 3.87
CA ALA A 154 7.90 -8.68 5.04
C ALA A 154 9.21 -7.93 4.73
N TYR A 155 10.12 -8.55 3.98
CA TYR A 155 11.31 -7.86 3.51
C TYR A 155 10.96 -6.72 2.54
N PHE A 156 10.00 -6.90 1.62
CA PHE A 156 9.60 -5.82 0.71
C PHE A 156 9.05 -4.60 1.45
N VAL A 157 8.33 -4.80 2.55
CA VAL A 157 7.87 -3.72 3.44
C VAL A 157 9.05 -3.03 4.14
N LEU A 158 10.06 -3.78 4.57
CA LEU A 158 11.26 -3.23 5.21
C LEU A 158 12.04 -2.28 4.28
N PHE A 159 12.12 -2.63 2.99
CA PHE A 159 12.83 -1.86 1.98
C PHE A 159 11.95 -0.90 1.16
N ASN A 160 10.68 -0.68 1.52
CA ASN A 160 9.76 0.16 0.76
C ASN A 160 10.02 1.68 0.86
N GLY A 161 11.00 2.11 1.69
CA GLY A 161 11.35 3.52 1.90
C GLY A 161 10.70 4.17 3.12
N PHE A 162 9.71 3.52 3.75
CA PHE A 162 9.11 3.99 5.01
C PHE A 162 9.98 3.66 6.23
N ILE A 163 10.37 2.39 6.39
CA ILE A 163 11.13 1.93 7.57
C ILE A 163 12.60 2.35 7.47
N ILE A 164 13.22 2.09 6.32
CA ILE A 164 14.59 2.47 6.03
C ILE A 164 14.61 3.36 4.79
N SER A 165 15.20 4.56 4.94
CA SER A 165 15.44 5.46 3.82
C SER A 165 16.48 4.87 2.86
N ARG A 166 16.28 5.05 1.55
CA ARG A 166 17.16 4.56 0.47
C ARG A 166 18.65 4.87 0.72
N ASN A 167 18.95 6.08 1.21
CA ASN A 167 20.32 6.54 1.42
C ASN A 167 21.06 5.82 2.57
N ARG A 168 20.32 5.10 3.41
CA ARG A 168 20.88 4.33 4.55
C ARG A 168 21.06 2.85 4.22
N ILE A 169 20.57 2.39 3.07
CA ILE A 169 20.71 1.00 2.63
C ILE A 169 22.14 0.79 2.11
N HIS A 170 22.83 -0.24 2.61
CA HIS A 170 24.15 -0.62 2.10
C HIS A 170 24.07 -1.06 0.64
N LEU A 171 25.12 -0.78 -0.16
CA LEU A 171 25.15 -1.10 -1.60
C LEU A 171 24.83 -2.58 -1.90
N TYR A 172 25.25 -3.50 -1.04
CA TYR A 172 24.94 -4.93 -1.20
C TYR A 172 23.43 -5.24 -1.18
N TRP A 173 22.61 -4.50 -0.42
CA TRP A 173 21.17 -4.76 -0.29
C TRP A 173 20.30 -3.86 -1.18
N ILE A 174 20.89 -2.91 -1.92
CA ILE A 174 20.13 -1.90 -2.67
C ILE A 174 19.25 -2.52 -3.77
N TRP A 175 19.67 -3.65 -4.35
CA TRP A 175 18.90 -4.34 -5.39
C TRP A 175 17.52 -4.79 -4.88
N PHE A 176 17.42 -5.18 -3.60
CA PHE A 176 16.18 -5.63 -3.00
C PHE A 176 15.15 -4.48 -2.90
N HIS A 177 15.63 -3.26 -2.69
CA HIS A 177 14.80 -2.06 -2.76
C HIS A 177 14.22 -1.83 -4.17
N TYR A 178 14.97 -2.13 -5.24
CA TYR A 178 14.47 -2.00 -6.61
C TYR A 178 13.54 -3.12 -7.07
N ILE A 179 13.66 -4.33 -6.51
CA ILE A 179 12.76 -5.45 -6.81
C ILE A 179 11.43 -5.34 -6.04
N SER A 180 11.40 -4.64 -4.91
CA SER A 180 10.22 -4.52 -4.05
C SER A 180 9.02 -3.90 -4.81
N LEU A 181 7.98 -4.71 -5.02
CA LEU A 181 6.71 -4.26 -5.61
C LEU A 181 5.99 -3.26 -4.69
N VAL A 182 6.11 -3.46 -3.37
CA VAL A 182 5.47 -2.62 -2.35
C VAL A 182 5.99 -1.17 -2.42
N LYS A 183 7.28 -1.00 -2.72
CA LYS A 183 7.94 0.31 -2.86
C LYS A 183 7.23 1.18 -3.90
N TYR A 184 7.04 0.66 -5.11
CA TYR A 184 6.51 1.46 -6.22
C TYR A 184 5.09 1.93 -5.96
N SER A 185 4.24 1.04 -5.43
CA SER A 185 2.88 1.39 -5.01
C SER A 185 2.89 2.46 -3.92
N TYR A 186 3.78 2.35 -2.94
CA TYR A 186 3.90 3.31 -1.86
C TYR A 186 4.40 4.68 -2.34
N GLU A 187 5.46 4.73 -3.13
CA GLU A 187 5.99 5.98 -3.70
C GLU A 187 4.96 6.68 -4.61
N ALA A 188 4.21 5.93 -5.41
CA ALA A 188 3.14 6.48 -6.25
C ALA A 188 2.04 7.13 -5.40
N VAL A 189 1.60 6.47 -4.32
CA VAL A 189 0.60 7.04 -3.41
C VAL A 189 1.12 8.30 -2.70
N LEU A 190 2.39 8.29 -2.28
CA LEU A 190 3.02 9.47 -1.68
C LEU A 190 3.13 10.63 -2.67
N GLN A 191 3.55 10.38 -3.91
CA GLN A 191 3.59 11.41 -4.94
C GLN A 191 2.19 12.00 -5.13
N ASN A 192 1.16 11.17 -5.28
CA ASN A 192 -0.21 11.66 -5.43
C ASN A 192 -0.67 12.58 -4.27
N GLU A 193 -0.23 12.32 -3.04
CA GLU A 193 -0.58 13.13 -1.86
C GLU A 193 0.25 14.42 -1.73
N PHE A 194 1.54 14.36 -2.06
CA PHE A 194 2.53 15.39 -1.74
C PHE A 194 3.06 16.18 -2.94
N ASP A 195 2.68 15.85 -4.18
CA ASP A 195 3.20 16.48 -5.40
C ASP A 195 2.85 17.97 -5.54
N LYS A 196 1.82 18.46 -4.84
CA LYS A 196 1.42 19.88 -4.91
C LYS A 196 2.11 20.75 -3.84
N PRO A 197 2.81 21.84 -4.24
CA PRO A 197 3.56 22.72 -3.35
C PRO A 197 2.69 23.67 -2.50
N THR A 198 1.37 23.68 -2.68
CA THR A 198 0.45 24.60 -1.97
C THR A 198 0.27 24.26 -0.49
N LYS A 199 0.78 23.11 -0.01
CA LYS A 199 0.75 22.75 1.40
C LYS A 199 2.10 22.96 2.06
N SER A 200 2.21 24.06 2.78
CA SER A 200 3.26 24.26 3.79
C SER A 200 3.01 23.32 4.97
N PHE A 201 3.63 22.14 4.95
CA PHE A 201 3.60 21.20 6.07
C PHE A 201 4.51 21.62 7.23
N VAL A 202 5.48 22.49 6.97
CA VAL A 202 6.35 23.10 7.97
C VAL A 202 5.95 24.56 8.12
N LYS A 203 5.28 24.90 9.21
CA LYS A 203 5.06 26.31 9.58
C LYS A 203 6.35 26.79 10.26
N GLY A 204 6.85 27.99 9.92
CA GLY A 204 8.07 28.54 10.53
C GLY A 204 8.06 28.55 12.07
N VAL A 205 6.86 28.60 12.67
CA VAL A 205 6.60 28.51 14.12
C VAL A 205 7.10 27.20 14.74
N GLN A 206 7.21 26.13 13.95
CA GLN A 206 7.69 24.81 14.39
C GLN A 206 9.21 24.72 14.48
N MET A 207 9.94 25.73 14.02
CA MET A 207 11.39 25.86 14.27
C MET A 207 11.70 25.98 15.78
N PHE A 208 10.71 26.40 16.57
CA PHE A 208 10.81 26.54 18.02
C PHE A 208 10.41 25.25 18.79
N ASP A 209 9.95 24.20 18.11
CA ASP A 209 9.66 22.91 18.77
C ASP A 209 10.98 22.27 19.21
N LYS A 210 11.08 21.77 20.46
CA LYS A 210 12.33 21.33 21.12
C LYS A 210 13.32 22.43 21.50
N THR A 211 12.92 23.69 21.44
CA THR A 211 13.69 24.83 21.99
C THR A 211 13.04 25.30 23.30
N PRO A 212 13.73 26.11 24.13
CA PRO A 212 13.13 26.68 25.33
C PRO A 212 11.87 27.52 25.06
N PHE A 213 11.67 27.94 23.81
CA PHE A 213 10.52 28.71 23.37
C PHE A 213 9.29 27.86 23.02
N GLU A 214 9.33 26.54 23.24
CA GLU A 214 8.20 25.65 22.94
C GLU A 214 6.90 26.10 23.65
N THR A 215 6.99 26.51 24.91
CA THR A 215 5.87 26.96 25.75
C THR A 215 5.36 28.37 25.46
N THR A 216 6.05 29.14 24.60
CA THR A 216 5.65 30.52 24.32
C THR A 216 4.42 30.61 23.40
N PRO A 217 3.57 31.64 23.57
CA PRO A 217 2.39 31.82 22.74
C PRO A 217 2.75 31.94 21.25
N THR A 218 1.91 31.38 20.38
CA THR A 218 2.08 31.40 18.92
C THR A 218 2.22 32.81 18.34
N THR A 219 1.64 33.83 18.99
CA THR A 219 1.78 35.24 18.62
C THR A 219 3.20 35.77 18.76
N VAL A 220 3.94 35.31 19.77
CA VAL A 220 5.34 35.70 20.01
C VAL A 220 6.25 35.02 18.99
N LYS A 221 6.03 33.74 18.72
CA LYS A 221 6.75 32.99 17.68
C LYS A 221 6.57 33.61 16.29
N LEU A 222 5.37 34.08 15.95
CA LEU A 222 5.11 34.76 14.68
C LEU A 222 5.82 36.12 14.57
N LYS A 223 5.92 36.90 15.65
CA LYS A 223 6.72 38.14 15.66
C LYS A 223 8.21 37.89 15.47
N LEU A 224 8.75 36.82 16.06
CA LEU A 224 10.16 36.44 15.91
C LEU A 224 10.51 36.00 14.47
N LEU A 225 9.52 35.51 13.72
CA LEU A 225 9.69 35.10 12.32
C LEU A 225 9.54 36.26 11.32
N GLN A 226 9.18 37.47 11.78
CA GLN A 226 9.03 38.67 10.96
C GLN A 226 10.27 39.58 10.98
N ILE A 227 11.32 39.20 11.73
CA ILE A 227 12.63 39.87 11.79
C ILE A 227 13.54 39.19 10.78
#